data_AF-A0A9N9AFZ8-F1
#
_entry.id   AF-A0A9N9AFZ8-F1
#
_cell.length_a   1.000
_cell.length_b   1.000
_cell.length_c   1.000
_cell.angle_alpha   90.00
_cell.angle_beta   90.00
_cell.angle_gamma   90.00
#
_symmetry.space_group_name_H-M   'P 1'
#
loop_
_entity.id
_entity.type
_entity.pdbx_description
1 polymer ?
#
loop_
_entity_poly.entity_id
_entity_poly.type
_entity_poly.pdbx_seq_one_letter_code
_entity_poly.pdbx_strand_id
1 'polypeptide(L)' 'MSNVYEIIDSFDIEQSEANKLEIYLIKNHEMEEVLFSALTSSYQTKEDQQSLLKDFINTIPSDFQESIRKLDPPRYCEFG' A
#
# COMPACT_ATOMS: atom_id res chain seq x y z
N MET A 1 17.71 0.15 -7.68
CA MET A 1 17.19 -0.26 -6.36
C MET A 1 15.75 -0.62 -6.59
N SER A 2 15.35 -1.87 -6.39
CA SER A 2 13.93 -2.22 -6.45
C SER A 2 13.23 -1.65 -5.23
N ASN A 3 12.10 -0.99 -5.43
CA ASN A 3 11.25 -0.50 -4.35
C ASN A 3 10.01 -1.41 -4.23
N VAL A 4 9.27 -1.31 -3.12
CA VAL A 4 8.06 -2.13 -2.92
C VAL A 4 7.00 -1.85 -3.99
N TYR A 5 6.93 -0.62 -4.51
CA TYR A 5 5.96 -0.19 -5.50
C TYR A 5 6.19 -0.84 -6.88
N GLU A 6 7.44 -1.03 -7.30
CA GLU A 6 7.82 -1.75 -8.52
C GLU A 6 7.49 -3.24 -8.41
N ILE A 7 7.65 -3.81 -7.21
CA ILE A 7 7.25 -5.19 -6.93
C ILE A 7 5.72 -5.31 -7.00
N ILE A 8 4.99 -4.39 -6.39
CA ILE A 8 3.52 -4.33 -6.44
C ILE A 8 3.03 -4.19 -7.89
N ASP A 9 3.63 -3.29 -8.68
CA ASP A 9 3.28 -3.06 -10.10
C ASP A 9 3.56 -4.29 -10.98
N SER A 10 4.47 -5.17 -10.55
CA SER A 10 4.74 -6.45 -11.23
C SER A 10 3.68 -7.54 -10.99
N PHE A 11 2.75 -7.29 -10.04
CA PHE A 11 1.62 -8.15 -9.74
C PHE A 11 0.34 -7.64 -10.41
N ASP A 12 -0.47 -8.56 -10.92
CA ASP A 12 -1.79 -8.27 -11.48
C ASP A 12 -2.80 -8.13 -10.32
N ILE A 13 -2.85 -6.94 -9.73
CA ILE A 13 -3.80 -6.55 -8.67
C ILE A 13 -4.74 -5.45 -9.17
N GLU A 14 -5.93 -5.35 -8.57
CA GLU A 14 -6.86 -4.30 -8.95
C GLU A 14 -6.33 -2.91 -8.57
N GLN A 15 -6.55 -1.92 -9.41
CA GLN A 15 -6.13 -0.53 -9.15
C GLN A 15 -6.69 0.01 -7.82
N SER A 16 -7.91 -0.40 -7.44
CA SER A 16 -8.55 -0.04 -6.17
C SER A 16 -7.74 -0.55 -4.96
N GLU A 17 -7.25 -1.78 -5.02
CA GLU A 17 -6.41 -2.42 -4.02
C GLU A 17 -5.01 -1.82 -3.98
N ALA A 18 -4.41 -1.59 -5.16
CA ALA A 18 -3.12 -0.91 -5.28
C ALA A 18 -3.15 0.46 -4.62
N ASN A 19 -4.16 1.29 -4.93
CA ASN A 19 -4.31 2.61 -4.33
C ASN A 19 -4.50 2.52 -2.80
N LYS A 20 -5.29 1.56 -2.31
CA LYS A 20 -5.49 1.35 -0.86
C LYS A 20 -4.19 0.96 -0.17
N LEU A 21 -3.40 0.09 -0.80
CA LEU A 21 -2.11 -0.37 -0.32
C LEU A 21 -1.09 0.78 -0.27
N GLU A 22 -0.90 1.51 -1.37
CA GLU A 22 0.05 2.64 -1.43
C GLU A 22 -0.22 3.66 -0.32
N ILE A 23 -1.48 4.06 -0.18
CA ILE A 23 -1.92 5.00 0.84
C ILE A 23 -1.64 4.46 2.25
N TYR A 24 -1.81 3.16 2.48
CA TYR A 24 -1.52 2.52 3.76
C TYR A 24 -0.02 2.51 4.05
N LEU A 25 0.82 2.20 3.06
CA LEU A 25 2.27 2.18 3.20
C LEU A 25 2.83 3.59 3.47
N ILE A 26 2.35 4.61 2.75
CA ILE A 26 2.73 6.02 2.99
C ILE A 26 2.46 6.44 4.44
N LYS A 27 1.37 5.95 5.04
CA LYS A 27 1.01 6.26 6.43
C LYS A 27 1.73 5.37 7.45
N ASN A 28 2.20 4.19 7.04
CA ASN A 28 2.79 3.17 7.91
C ASN A 28 4.12 2.71 7.31
N HIS A 29 5.13 3.58 7.35
CA HIS A 29 6.44 3.33 6.73
C HIS A 29 7.12 2.05 7.26
N GLU A 30 6.90 1.69 8.53
CA GLU A 30 7.38 0.42 9.10
C GLU A 30 6.81 -0.81 8.35
N MET A 31 5.54 -0.72 7.94
CA MET A 31 4.88 -1.79 7.19
C MET A 31 5.39 -1.86 5.74
N GLU A 32 5.88 -0.75 5.19
CA GLU A 32 6.55 -0.72 3.88
C GLU A 32 7.81 -1.59 3.91
N GLU A 33 8.67 -1.41 4.90
CA GLU A 33 9.92 -2.17 5.05
C GLU A 33 9.65 -3.66 5.32
N VAL A 34 8.65 -3.96 6.15
CA VAL A 34 8.23 -5.34 6.45
C VAL A 34 7.68 -6.03 5.20
N LEU A 35 6.79 -5.36 4.45
CA LEU A 35 6.23 -5.92 3.21
C LEU A 35 7.31 -6.12 2.15
N PHE A 36 8.21 -5.15 1.99
CA PHE A 36 9.34 -5.27 1.08
C PHE A 36 10.25 -6.46 1.42
N SER A 37 10.58 -6.63 2.70
CA SER A 37 11.41 -7.75 3.18
C SER A 37 10.73 -9.09 2.98
N ALA A 38 9.42 -9.16 3.23
CA ALA A 38 8.63 -10.35 2.98
C ALA A 38 8.62 -10.73 1.50
N LEU A 39 8.33 -9.78 0.60
CA LEU A 39 8.23 -10.01 -0.84
C LEU A 39 9.58 -10.31 -1.50
N THR A 40 10.68 -9.78 -0.97
CA THR A 40 12.04 -10.03 -1.48
C THR A 40 12.70 -11.27 -0.91
N SER A 41 12.01 -12.01 -0.04
CA SER A 41 12.51 -13.27 0.53
C SER A 41 12.79 -14.29 -0.58
N SER A 42 14.02 -14.82 -0.61
CA SER A 42 14.51 -15.71 -1.67
C SER A 42 13.83 -17.08 -1.71
N TYR A 43 12.99 -17.40 -0.74
CA TYR A 43 12.34 -18.70 -0.59
C TYR A 43 10.90 -18.74 -1.13
N GLN A 44 10.37 -17.62 -1.61
CA GLN A 44 9.00 -17.53 -2.09
C GLN A 44 8.94 -17.63 -3.61
N THR A 45 7.99 -18.42 -4.12
CA THR A 45 7.61 -18.37 -5.53
C THR A 45 6.83 -17.08 -5.82
N LYS A 46 6.68 -16.72 -7.09
CA LYS A 46 5.85 -15.56 -7.48
C LYS A 46 4.39 -15.73 -7.01
N GLU A 47 3.89 -16.97 -6.97
CA GLU A 47 2.55 -17.29 -6.45
C GLU A 47 2.46 -17.05 -4.94
N ASP A 48 3.49 -17.45 -4.17
CA ASP A 48 3.53 -17.20 -2.73
C ASP A 48 3.56 -15.70 -2.41
N GLN A 49 4.36 -14.93 -3.17
CA GLN A 49 4.42 -13.47 -3.03
C GLN A 49 3.07 -12.82 -3.35
N GLN A 50 2.37 -13.28 -4.39
CA GLN A 50 1.06 -12.77 -4.75
C GLN A 50 0.00 -13.13 -3.69
N SER A 51 0.06 -14.33 -3.12
CA SER A 51 -0.81 -14.73 -2.02
C SER A 51 -0.57 -13.87 -0.77
N LEU A 52 0.70 -13.66 -0.41
CA LEU A 52 1.09 -12.80 0.72
C LEU A 52 0.60 -11.37 0.52
N LEU A 53 0.73 -10.82 -0.69
CA LEU A 53 0.27 -9.48 -1.01
C LEU A 53 -1.25 -9.35 -0.85
N LYS A 54 -2.02 -10.33 -1.35
CA LYS A 54 -3.48 -10.36 -1.19
C LYS A 54 -3.90 -10.44 0.28
N ASP A 55 -3.27 -11.34 1.04
CA ASP A 55 -3.53 -11.46 2.47
C ASP A 55 -3.21 -10.17 3.20
N PHE A 56 -2.09 -9.52 2.86
CA PHE A 56 -1.71 -8.22 3.41
C PHE A 56 -2.76 -7.14 3.11
N ILE A 57 -3.22 -7.02 1.87
CA ILE A 57 -4.26 -6.06 1.48
C ILE A 57 -5.56 -6.30 2.26
N ASN A 58 -5.91 -7.56 2.51
CA ASN A 58 -7.07 -7.94 3.30
C ASN A 58 -6.94 -7.55 4.79
N THR A 59 -5.72 -7.46 5.32
CA THR A 59 -5.51 -6.95 6.70
C THR A 59 -5.74 -5.44 6.82
N ILE A 60 -5.67 -4.70 5.72
CA ILE A 60 -5.87 -3.25 5.74
C ILE A 60 -7.36 -2.98 6.00
N PRO A 61 -7.72 -2.23 7.07
CA PRO A 61 -9.10 -1.92 7.37
C PRO A 61 -9.82 -1.27 6.18
N SER A 62 -11.04 -1.71 5.86
CA SER A 62 -11.84 -1.11 4.78
C SER A 62 -12.11 0.38 5.01
N ASP A 63 -12.21 0.80 6.28
CA ASP A 63 -12.46 2.18 6.68
C ASP A 63 -11.22 3.08 6.57
N PHE A 64 -10.06 2.52 6.21
CA PHE A 64 -8.81 3.27 6.10
C PHE A 64 -8.91 4.40 5.05
N GLN A 65 -9.64 4.18 3.96
CA GLN A 65 -9.91 5.25 2.97
C GLN A 65 -10.85 6.34 3.50
N GLU A 66 -11.78 6.00 4.38
CA GLU A 66 -12.74 6.96 4.93
C GLU A 66 -12.07 7.96 5.90
N SER A 67 -10.99 7.53 6.56
CA SER A 67 -10.14 8.40 7.40
C SER A 67 -9.43 9.51 6.61
N ILE A 68 -9.23 9.32 5.30
CA ILE A 68 -8.49 10.26 4.44
C ILE A 68 -9.40 11.35 3.90
N ARG A 69 -10.67 11.02 3.63
CA ARG A 69 -11.67 12.02 3.27
C ARG A 69 -12.00 13.00 4.40
N LYS A 70 -11.62 12.68 5.64
CA LYS A 70 -11.81 13.53 6.82
C LYS A 70 -10.59 14.41 7.17
N LEU A 71 -9.47 14.29 6.45
CA LEU A 71 -8.45 15.32 6.49
C LEU A 71 -8.99 16.52 5.71
N ASP A 72 -9.39 17.55 6.45
CA ASP A 72 -9.80 18.86 5.94
C ASP A 72 -8.96 19.26 4.72
N PRO A 73 -9.58 19.69 3.58
CA PRO A 73 -8.80 20.28 2.50
C PRO A 73 -8.02 21.48 3.07
N PRO A 74 -6.79 21.76 2.57
CA PRO A 74 -6.06 22.94 2.98
C PRO A 74 -6.97 24.14 2.76
N ARG A 75 -7.35 24.83 3.85
CA ARG A 75 -7.97 26.13 3.77
C ARG A 75 -6.98 27.04 3.06
N TYR A 76 -7.14 27.19 1.76
CA TYR A 76 -6.49 28.26 1.04
C TYR A 76 -6.94 29.54 1.74
N CYS A 77 -5.99 30.22 2.37
CA CYS A 77 -6.19 31.57 2.87
C CYS A 77 -6.56 32.43 1.65
N GLU A 78 -7.83 32.82 1.54
CA GLU A 78 -8.22 33.93 0.68
C GLU A 78 -7.57 35.19 1.26
N PHE A 79 -6.40 35.55 0.73
CA PHE A 79 -5.86 36.90 0.88
C PHE A 79 -6.64 37.80 -0.09
N GLY A 80 -7.71 38.40 0.42
CA GLY A 80 -8.39 39.56 -0.16
C GLY A 80 -7.97 40.84 0.53
#